data_AF-A0A956GHG5-F1
#
_entry.id   AF-A0A956GHG5-F1
#
_cell.length_a   1.000
_cell.length_b   1.000
_cell.length_c   1.000
_cell.angle_alpha   90.00
_cell.angle_beta   90.00
_cell.angle_gamma   90.00
#
_symmetry.space_group_name_H-M   'P 1'
#
loop_
_entity.id
_entity.type
_entity.pdbx_description
1 polymer ?
#
loop_
_entity_poly.entity_id
_entity_poly.type
_entity_poly.pdbx_seq_one_letter_code
_entity_poly.pdbx_strand_id
1 'polypeptide(L)'
;DAGVAAAVAALLMLVLVAAPAPGEALASTLDRVDGVTVRSAAYAASPPFVASVVLGVDVVHDRALYGRFTAAVMEMHMITWFWTAGAFALAGTLLSSLALWRRRPRHLRVAATALLLAVAIAGCKKKDEGDKSPPAKAGTGSASAGTGAASGSGSGTGSAAPAAKGPTVADLEAAIAKGVDFLGKSVADGGLIGGHPGSTAMAALAMAGAPGVTADDPRLKPSLDLLAGLAKPDGSIVDKDYPVYVTAISALAFQQAKVHPDLIEKAQGYLAGKQFGEATGTDPKDKNYGGVGYGADPNEPDADLSNMHFALDALKDSTLKDRPEVLARAQKFLERCQNRSESNDQPWATNDGGFVYEPGESKAGGTLSSGSMTYAGIAGFLYTAADAKDPRVAAALDYVRANYSVDENPGMGLKGLFYYYHLMARALDLIGQRTIVDSDGHEHDWAAELAGKLLSMQKPDGSWANTDQTYWESNPAIATARALLALEHTLDAMKK
;
A
#
# COMPACT_ATOMS: atom_id res chain seq x y z
N ASP A 1 -37.26 2.39 -37.21
CA ASP A 1 -36.66 1.06 -36.91
C ASP A 1 -35.77 1.22 -35.69
N ALA A 2 -36.12 0.57 -34.57
CA ALA A 2 -35.45 0.73 -33.28
C ALA A 2 -33.96 0.36 -33.35
N GLY A 3 -33.57 -0.55 -34.26
CA GLY A 3 -32.17 -0.90 -34.48
C GLY A 3 -31.35 0.20 -35.14
N VAL A 4 -31.98 1.01 -36.01
CA VAL A 4 -31.32 2.16 -36.64
C VAL A 4 -31.16 3.30 -35.64
N ALA A 5 -32.18 3.55 -34.80
CA ALA A 5 -32.10 4.55 -33.74
C ALA A 5 -31.01 4.20 -32.70
N ALA A 6 -30.92 2.93 -32.29
CA ALA A 6 -29.88 2.46 -31.38
C ALA A 6 -28.47 2.54 -32.01
N ALA A 7 -28.33 2.22 -33.30
CA ALA A 7 -27.05 2.32 -34.01
C ALA A 7 -26.60 3.78 -34.17
N VAL A 8 -27.53 4.70 -34.46
CA VAL A 8 -27.25 6.14 -34.55
C VAL A 8 -26.87 6.71 -33.19
N ALA A 9 -27.57 6.33 -32.12
CA ALA A 9 -27.23 6.74 -30.75
C ALA A 9 -25.85 6.21 -30.31
N ALA A 10 -25.53 4.95 -30.63
CA ALA A 10 -24.21 4.37 -30.35
C ALA A 10 -23.09 5.05 -31.15
N LEU A 11 -23.33 5.40 -32.43
CA LEU A 11 -22.35 6.10 -33.25
C LEU A 11 -22.10 7.53 -32.75
N LEU A 12 -23.15 8.23 -32.35
CA LEU A 12 -23.07 9.57 -31.74
C LEU A 12 -22.27 9.53 -30.43
N MET A 13 -22.56 8.56 -29.56
CA MET A 13 -21.82 8.34 -28.31
C MET A 13 -20.34 8.03 -28.58
N LEU A 14 -20.03 7.25 -29.62
CA LEU A 14 -18.66 6.94 -30.00
C LEU A 14 -17.89 8.19 -30.50
N VAL A 15 -18.54 9.02 -31.31
CA VAL A 15 -17.96 10.28 -31.82
C VAL A 15 -17.70 11.27 -30.69
N LEU A 16 -18.61 11.34 -29.70
CA LEU A 16 -18.50 12.26 -28.57
C LEU A 16 -17.46 11.81 -27.53
N VAL A 17 -17.20 10.50 -27.42
CA VAL A 17 -16.16 9.95 -26.53
C VAL A 17 -14.77 9.96 -27.19
N ALA A 18 -14.69 9.81 -28.52
CA ALA A 18 -13.41 9.69 -29.23
C ALA A 18 -12.84 11.02 -29.76
N ALA A 19 -13.62 12.11 -29.76
CA ALA A 19 -13.17 13.43 -30.20
C ALA A 19 -13.48 14.50 -29.13
N PRO A 20 -12.47 15.12 -28.48
CA PRO A 20 -12.70 16.12 -27.43
C PRO A 20 -13.36 17.41 -27.93
N ALA A 21 -13.13 17.79 -29.19
CA ALA A 21 -13.60 19.04 -29.78
C ALA A 21 -15.15 19.22 -29.84
N PRO A 22 -15.96 18.20 -30.22
CA PRO A 22 -17.42 18.33 -30.16
C PRO A 22 -18.00 18.45 -28.74
N GLY A 23 -17.39 17.82 -27.74
CA GLY A 23 -17.81 17.94 -26.33
C GLY A 23 -17.57 19.34 -25.78
N GLU A 24 -16.43 19.94 -26.11
CA GLU A 24 -16.10 21.33 -25.76
C GLU A 24 -17.03 22.34 -26.46
N ALA A 25 -17.36 22.11 -27.73
CA ALA A 25 -18.31 22.96 -28.47
C ALA A 25 -19.72 22.93 -27.84
N LEU A 26 -20.21 21.76 -27.44
CA LEU A 26 -21.51 21.60 -26.79
C LEU A 26 -21.55 22.26 -25.39
N ALA A 27 -20.46 22.14 -24.63
CA ALA A 27 -20.29 22.79 -23.34
C ALA A 27 -20.37 24.32 -23.46
N SER A 28 -19.71 24.89 -24.47
CA SER A 28 -19.70 26.33 -24.73
C SER A 28 -21.08 26.91 -25.10
N THR A 29 -21.95 26.10 -25.69
CA THR A 29 -23.34 26.49 -26.00
C THR A 29 -24.27 26.44 -24.80
N LEU A 30 -23.98 25.61 -23.80
CA LEU A 30 -24.80 25.44 -22.59
C LEU A 30 -24.48 26.47 -21.50
N ASP A 31 -23.29 27.06 -21.51
CA ASP A 31 -22.87 28.16 -20.63
C ASP A 31 -23.69 29.46 -20.82
N ARG A 32 -24.53 29.52 -21.87
CA ARG A 32 -25.43 30.65 -22.19
C ARG A 32 -26.88 30.44 -21.71
N VAL A 33 -27.18 29.33 -21.03
CA VAL A 33 -28.49 29.09 -20.41
C VAL A 33 -28.34 29.35 -18.91
N ASP A 34 -29.03 30.37 -18.42
CA ASP A 34 -28.88 30.86 -17.04
C ASP A 34 -29.01 29.73 -16.00
N GLY A 35 -27.95 29.50 -15.22
CA GLY A 35 -27.99 28.73 -13.98
C GLY A 35 -27.05 27.52 -13.86
N VAL A 36 -26.40 27.06 -14.95
CA VAL A 36 -25.52 25.88 -14.90
C VAL A 36 -24.05 26.28 -15.10
N THR A 37 -23.27 26.37 -14.01
CA THR A 37 -21.81 26.53 -14.11
C THR A 37 -21.13 25.16 -14.12
N VAL A 38 -20.66 24.71 -15.29
CA VAL A 38 -19.86 23.49 -15.44
C VAL A 38 -18.40 23.79 -15.08
N ARG A 39 -17.91 23.28 -13.95
CA ARG A 39 -16.61 23.67 -13.38
C ARG A 39 -15.37 22.99 -14.01
N SER A 40 -15.51 22.08 -14.97
CA SER A 40 -14.34 21.58 -15.71
C SER A 40 -14.70 21.03 -17.11
N ALA A 41 -13.83 21.28 -18.09
CA ALA A 41 -13.96 20.75 -19.45
C ALA A 41 -14.04 19.21 -19.49
N ALA A 42 -13.37 18.53 -18.56
CA ALA A 42 -13.40 17.08 -18.41
C ALA A 42 -14.80 16.54 -18.03
N TYR A 43 -15.59 17.30 -17.25
CA TYR A 43 -16.94 16.92 -16.86
C TYR A 43 -17.94 17.08 -18.02
N ALA A 44 -17.79 18.14 -18.81
CA ALA A 44 -18.65 18.39 -19.97
C ALA A 44 -18.40 17.38 -21.12
N ALA A 45 -17.20 16.82 -21.20
CA ALA A 45 -16.84 15.76 -22.13
C ALA A 45 -17.22 14.35 -21.63
N SER A 46 -17.86 14.22 -20.47
CA SER A 46 -18.17 12.91 -19.90
C SER A 46 -19.31 12.22 -20.66
N PRO A 47 -19.16 10.93 -21.06
CA PRO A 47 -20.22 10.16 -21.71
C PRO A 47 -21.61 10.20 -21.02
N PRO A 48 -21.73 10.21 -19.67
CA PRO A 48 -23.03 10.35 -19.00
C PRO A 48 -23.71 11.70 -19.24
N PHE A 49 -22.96 12.81 -19.15
CA PHE A 49 -23.49 14.16 -19.39
C PHE A 49 -24.01 14.30 -20.82
N VAL A 50 -23.23 13.84 -21.79
CA VAL A 50 -23.60 13.83 -23.20
C VAL A 50 -24.81 12.93 -23.46
N ALA A 51 -24.88 11.74 -22.83
CA ALA A 51 -26.02 10.84 -22.96
C ALA A 51 -27.31 11.43 -22.40
N SER A 52 -27.26 12.11 -21.24
CA SER A 52 -28.44 12.77 -20.65
C SER A 52 -28.97 13.89 -21.53
N VAL A 53 -28.09 14.69 -22.16
CA VAL A 53 -28.48 15.74 -23.12
C VAL A 53 -29.12 15.14 -24.38
N VAL A 54 -28.53 14.08 -24.93
CA VAL A 54 -29.05 13.41 -26.15
C VAL A 54 -30.39 12.72 -25.91
N LEU A 55 -30.61 12.18 -24.70
CA LEU A 55 -31.84 11.48 -24.34
C LEU A 55 -32.94 12.41 -23.80
N GLY A 56 -32.66 13.71 -23.65
CA GLY A 56 -33.62 14.68 -23.07
C GLY A 56 -34.00 14.36 -21.63
N VAL A 57 -33.15 13.60 -20.91
CA VAL A 57 -33.37 13.23 -19.53
C VAL A 57 -32.70 14.28 -18.67
N ASP A 58 -33.53 15.10 -18.01
CA ASP A 58 -33.08 16.12 -17.09
C ASP A 58 -32.61 15.43 -15.79
N VAL A 59 -31.36 14.95 -15.79
CA VAL A 59 -30.74 14.45 -14.58
C VAL A 59 -30.25 15.66 -13.81
N VAL A 60 -31.06 16.10 -12.83
CA VAL A 60 -30.65 17.11 -11.85
C VAL A 60 -29.51 16.52 -11.03
N HIS A 61 -28.29 16.76 -11.45
CA HIS A 61 -27.10 16.32 -10.74
C HIS A 61 -26.86 17.28 -9.57
N ASP A 62 -26.98 16.78 -8.35
CA ASP A 62 -26.73 17.56 -7.15
C ASP A 62 -25.26 17.98 -7.08
N ARG A 63 -25.04 19.30 -7.22
CA ARG A 63 -23.73 19.96 -7.18
C ARG A 63 -22.98 19.68 -5.87
N ALA A 64 -23.69 19.45 -4.76
CA ALA A 64 -23.09 19.17 -3.46
C ALA A 64 -22.54 17.74 -3.36
N LEU A 65 -23.07 16.79 -4.15
CA LEU A 65 -22.62 15.41 -4.18
C LEU A 65 -21.29 15.29 -4.92
N TYR A 66 -21.18 15.93 -6.10
CA TYR A 66 -20.00 15.82 -6.95
C TYR A 66 -18.85 16.74 -6.56
N GLY A 67 -19.12 17.86 -5.88
CA GLY A 67 -18.08 18.72 -5.31
C GLY A 67 -17.26 18.07 -4.19
N ARG A 68 -17.67 16.88 -3.70
CA ARG A 68 -16.99 16.11 -2.65
C ARG A 68 -16.01 15.07 -3.18
N PHE A 69 -16.02 14.77 -4.47
CA PHE A 69 -15.10 13.81 -5.08
C PHE A 69 -13.86 14.52 -5.64
N THR A 70 -12.68 13.99 -5.35
CA THR A 70 -11.44 14.46 -5.96
C THR A 70 -11.39 14.07 -7.44
N ALA A 71 -10.62 14.79 -8.25
CA ALA A 71 -10.51 14.54 -9.69
C ALA A 71 -10.15 13.08 -10.01
N ALA A 72 -9.28 12.45 -9.20
CA ALA A 72 -8.88 11.05 -9.36
C ALA A 72 -10.02 10.05 -9.09
N VAL A 73 -10.92 10.35 -8.14
CA VAL A 73 -12.10 9.49 -7.85
C VAL A 73 -13.12 9.59 -8.97
N MET A 74 -13.30 10.78 -9.55
CA MET A 74 -14.11 10.94 -10.76
C MET A 74 -13.50 10.16 -11.92
N GLU A 75 -12.20 10.22 -12.13
CA GLU A 75 -11.50 9.49 -13.20
C GLU A 75 -11.64 7.97 -13.05
N MET A 76 -11.53 7.43 -11.82
CA MET A 76 -11.75 6.01 -11.53
C MET A 76 -13.19 5.55 -11.79
N HIS A 77 -14.20 6.34 -11.41
CA HIS A 77 -15.58 6.05 -11.76
C HIS A 77 -15.79 6.06 -13.28
N MET A 78 -15.16 6.99 -13.99
CA MET A 78 -15.28 7.12 -15.44
C MET A 78 -14.66 5.95 -16.21
N ILE A 79 -13.62 5.30 -15.67
CA ILE A 79 -12.98 4.12 -16.30
C ILE A 79 -13.95 2.94 -16.37
N THR A 80 -14.66 2.62 -15.27
CA THR A 80 -15.66 1.53 -15.26
C THR A 80 -16.81 1.83 -16.22
N TRP A 81 -17.21 3.09 -16.36
CA TRP A 81 -18.21 3.51 -17.34
C TRP A 81 -17.70 3.45 -18.79
N PHE A 82 -16.42 3.74 -19.04
CA PHE A 82 -15.79 3.60 -20.36
C PHE A 82 -15.82 2.14 -20.83
N TRP A 83 -15.47 1.19 -19.96
CA TRP A 83 -15.57 -0.25 -20.26
C TRP A 83 -17.01 -0.71 -20.46
N THR A 84 -17.94 -0.19 -19.66
CA THR A 84 -19.37 -0.51 -19.77
C THR A 84 -19.96 0.03 -21.09
N ALA A 85 -19.67 1.27 -21.46
CA ALA A 85 -20.07 1.88 -22.73
C ALA A 85 -19.44 1.15 -23.93
N GLY A 86 -18.16 0.76 -23.81
CA GLY A 86 -17.48 -0.07 -24.80
C GLY A 86 -18.16 -1.43 -24.99
N ALA A 87 -18.55 -2.10 -23.90
CA ALA A 87 -19.28 -3.36 -23.95
C ALA A 87 -20.66 -3.21 -24.61
N PHE A 88 -21.42 -2.15 -24.30
CA PHE A 88 -22.70 -1.86 -24.95
C PHE A 88 -22.55 -1.51 -26.43
N ALA A 89 -21.51 -0.76 -26.81
CA ALA A 89 -21.20 -0.47 -28.20
C ALA A 89 -20.83 -1.74 -28.97
N LEU A 90 -20.02 -2.63 -28.38
CA LEU A 90 -19.66 -3.92 -28.98
C LEU A 90 -20.91 -4.80 -29.18
N ALA A 91 -21.77 -4.88 -28.16
CA ALA A 91 -23.02 -5.64 -28.22
C ALA A 91 -24.00 -5.07 -29.26
N GLY A 92 -24.14 -3.75 -29.33
CA GLY A 92 -24.95 -3.06 -30.34
C GLY A 92 -24.44 -3.32 -31.75
N THR A 93 -23.12 -3.22 -31.96
CA THR A 93 -22.49 -3.50 -33.26
C THR A 93 -22.68 -4.96 -33.66
N LEU A 94 -22.54 -5.90 -32.73
CA LEU A 94 -22.83 -7.33 -32.94
C LEU A 94 -24.29 -7.58 -33.33
N LEU A 95 -25.25 -6.96 -32.62
CA LEU A 95 -26.68 -7.11 -32.90
C LEU A 95 -27.06 -6.51 -34.26
N SER A 96 -26.54 -5.34 -34.61
CA SER A 96 -26.72 -4.71 -35.93
C SER A 96 -26.09 -5.56 -37.04
N SER A 97 -24.91 -6.13 -36.79
CA SER A 97 -24.23 -7.05 -37.71
C SER A 97 -25.03 -8.34 -37.92
N LEU A 98 -25.59 -8.91 -36.86
CA LEU A 98 -26.48 -10.08 -36.91
C LEU A 98 -27.80 -9.79 -37.65
N ALA A 99 -28.36 -8.60 -37.46
CA ALA A 99 -29.56 -8.16 -38.16
C ALA A 99 -29.32 -7.98 -39.67
N LEU A 100 -28.18 -7.39 -40.04
CA LEU A 100 -27.71 -7.28 -41.43
C LEU A 100 -27.37 -8.66 -42.04
N TRP A 101 -26.79 -9.57 -41.24
CA TRP A 101 -26.45 -10.95 -41.63
C TRP A 101 -27.69 -11.80 -41.92
N ARG A 102 -28.76 -11.65 -41.12
CA ARG A 102 -30.06 -12.32 -41.35
C ARG A 102 -30.74 -11.91 -42.66
N ARG A 103 -30.41 -10.75 -43.22
CA ARG A 103 -30.97 -10.25 -44.49
C ARG A 103 -30.19 -10.68 -45.75
N ARG A 104 -29.03 -11.33 -45.64
CA ARG A 104 -28.23 -11.77 -46.81
C ARG A 104 -28.65 -13.14 -47.35
N PRO A 105 -28.48 -13.46 -48.65
CA PRO A 105 -28.86 -14.76 -49.20
C PRO A 105 -28.05 -15.93 -48.59
N ARG A 106 -28.65 -17.13 -48.50
CA ARG A 106 -28.10 -18.30 -47.79
C ARG A 106 -26.67 -18.69 -48.19
N HIS A 107 -26.32 -18.60 -49.48
CA HIS A 107 -25.00 -19.00 -49.98
C HIS A 107 -23.85 -18.09 -49.49
N LEU A 108 -24.11 -16.79 -49.29
CA LEU A 108 -23.13 -15.85 -48.75
C LEU A 108 -22.90 -16.03 -47.24
N ARG A 109 -23.90 -16.56 -46.50
CA ARG A 109 -23.74 -16.86 -45.07
C ARG A 109 -22.83 -18.07 -44.86
N VAL A 110 -22.96 -19.11 -45.68
CA VAL A 110 -22.14 -20.33 -45.59
C VAL A 110 -20.66 -20.04 -45.88
N ALA A 111 -20.37 -19.22 -46.89
CA ALA A 111 -19.00 -18.83 -47.24
C ALA A 111 -18.31 -18.01 -46.13
N ALA A 112 -19.03 -17.07 -45.50
CA ALA A 112 -18.48 -16.25 -44.43
C ALA A 112 -18.24 -17.04 -43.12
N THR A 113 -19.12 -18.00 -42.79
CA THR A 113 -18.93 -18.89 -41.63
C THR A 113 -17.74 -19.82 -41.83
N ALA A 114 -17.52 -20.32 -43.05
CA ALA A 114 -16.34 -21.13 -43.38
C ALA A 114 -15.03 -20.32 -43.26
N LEU A 115 -15.05 -19.03 -43.64
CA LEU A 115 -13.90 -18.13 -43.52
C LEU A 115 -13.57 -17.81 -42.04
N LEU A 116 -14.57 -17.55 -41.21
CA LEU A 116 -14.39 -17.31 -39.76
C LEU A 116 -13.89 -18.56 -39.02
N LEU A 117 -14.36 -19.75 -39.41
CA LEU A 117 -13.88 -21.02 -38.85
C LEU A 117 -12.43 -21.29 -39.26
N ALA A 118 -12.04 -20.96 -40.49
CA ALA A 118 -10.66 -21.09 -40.96
C ALA A 118 -9.68 -20.15 -40.23
N VAL A 119 -10.11 -18.92 -39.90
CA VAL A 119 -9.32 -17.96 -39.11
C VAL A 119 -9.18 -18.42 -37.65
N ALA A 120 -10.23 -18.99 -37.06
CA ALA A 120 -10.18 -19.56 -35.72
C ALA A 120 -9.25 -20.79 -35.63
N ILE A 121 -9.28 -21.67 -36.64
CA ILE A 121 -8.40 -22.85 -36.71
C ILE A 121 -6.93 -22.46 -36.95
N ALA A 122 -6.66 -21.39 -37.70
CA ALA A 122 -5.30 -20.86 -37.90
C ALA A 122 -4.74 -20.18 -36.63
N GLY A 123 -5.59 -19.56 -35.81
CA GLY A 123 -5.21 -18.93 -34.55
C GLY A 123 -4.84 -19.89 -33.42
N CYS A 124 -5.33 -21.15 -33.46
CA CYS A 124 -5.06 -22.16 -32.43
C CYS A 124 -3.74 -22.93 -32.62
N LYS A 125 -2.93 -22.66 -33.66
CA LYS A 125 -1.77 -23.51 -34.02
C LYS A 125 -0.39 -23.03 -33.52
N LYS A 126 -0.33 -22.29 -32.40
CA LYS A 126 0.97 -21.84 -31.85
C LYS A 126 1.02 -21.80 -30.32
N LYS A 127 1.07 -22.97 -29.69
CA LYS A 127 1.92 -23.31 -28.53
C LYS A 127 1.58 -24.73 -28.07
N ASP A 128 2.48 -25.66 -28.32
CA ASP A 128 2.73 -26.83 -27.48
C ASP A 128 4.06 -27.44 -27.92
N GLU A 129 5.08 -27.38 -27.05
CA GLU A 129 6.05 -28.46 -26.85
C GLU A 129 6.49 -28.46 -25.36
N GLY A 130 6.35 -29.62 -24.72
CA GLY A 130 6.72 -29.97 -23.34
C GLY A 130 5.59 -29.71 -22.32
N ASP A 131 5.04 -30.67 -21.57
CA ASP A 131 5.51 -32.00 -21.19
C ASP A 131 4.29 -32.90 -20.85
N LYS A 132 4.47 -34.22 -20.98
CA LYS A 132 3.42 -35.25 -20.96
C LYS A 132 2.92 -35.58 -19.54
N SER A 133 1.61 -35.59 -19.34
CA SER A 133 0.91 -36.53 -18.44
C SER A 133 -0.59 -36.61 -18.79
N PRO A 134 -1.26 -37.78 -18.66
CA PRO A 134 -2.56 -38.03 -19.31
C PRO A 134 -3.75 -37.52 -18.47
N PRO A 135 -4.86 -37.08 -19.08
CA PRO A 135 -6.06 -36.71 -18.33
C PRO A 135 -6.97 -37.92 -18.08
N ALA A 136 -7.52 -37.96 -16.87
CA ALA A 136 -8.58 -38.86 -16.46
C ALA A 136 -9.92 -38.52 -17.17
N LYS A 137 -10.70 -39.57 -17.43
CA LYS A 137 -11.94 -39.57 -18.20
C LYS A 137 -13.03 -38.68 -17.60
N ALA A 138 -13.71 -37.98 -18.51
CA ALA A 138 -15.02 -37.36 -18.31
C ALA A 138 -16.09 -38.40 -17.98
N GLY A 139 -16.91 -38.10 -16.97
CA GLY A 139 -18.18 -38.75 -16.67
C GLY A 139 -19.31 -37.73 -16.79
N THR A 140 -20.15 -37.93 -17.80
CA THR A 140 -21.38 -37.20 -18.11
C THR A 140 -22.46 -37.40 -17.04
N GLY A 141 -23.24 -36.36 -16.72
CA GLY A 141 -24.46 -36.50 -15.94
C GLY A 141 -25.28 -35.22 -15.84
N SER A 142 -26.35 -35.14 -16.62
CA SER A 142 -27.32 -34.05 -16.69
C SER A 142 -28.32 -34.07 -15.52
N ALA A 143 -28.61 -32.87 -15.01
CA ALA A 143 -29.85 -32.31 -14.43
C ALA A 143 -30.85 -33.19 -13.63
N SER A 144 -31.22 -32.71 -12.43
CA SER A 144 -32.63 -32.44 -12.09
C SER A 144 -32.73 -31.66 -10.77
N ALA A 145 -33.60 -30.66 -10.76
CA ALA A 145 -34.07 -29.96 -9.56
C ALA A 145 -35.14 -30.79 -8.84
N GLY A 146 -35.07 -30.84 -7.51
CA GLY A 146 -36.08 -31.48 -6.67
C GLY A 146 -36.00 -30.93 -5.25
N THR A 147 -37.01 -30.15 -4.88
CA THR A 147 -37.31 -29.69 -3.52
C THR A 147 -37.60 -30.85 -2.57
N GLY A 148 -37.07 -30.81 -1.36
CA GLY A 148 -37.46 -31.72 -0.28
C GLY A 148 -36.69 -31.45 1.00
N ALA A 149 -37.33 -30.76 1.95
CA ALA A 149 -36.87 -30.67 3.33
C ALA A 149 -37.22 -31.96 4.07
N ALA A 150 -36.24 -32.56 4.77
CA ALA A 150 -36.48 -33.34 5.98
C ALA A 150 -35.17 -33.59 6.74
N SER A 151 -35.27 -33.34 8.05
CA SER A 151 -34.34 -33.60 9.15
C SER A 151 -33.67 -34.98 9.14
N GLY A 152 -32.38 -35.00 9.47
CA GLY A 152 -31.65 -36.21 9.85
C GLY A 152 -30.36 -35.88 10.59
N SER A 153 -30.39 -35.99 11.92
CA SER A 153 -29.23 -35.94 12.80
C SER A 153 -28.31 -37.13 12.51
N GLY A 154 -27.09 -36.85 12.07
CA GLY A 154 -26.03 -37.84 11.87
C GLY A 154 -24.70 -37.26 12.32
N SER A 155 -24.28 -37.62 13.53
CA SER A 155 -22.94 -37.39 14.07
C SER A 155 -21.91 -38.16 13.23
N GLY A 156 -21.38 -37.51 12.20
CA GLY A 156 -20.20 -37.94 11.47
C GLY A 156 -18.99 -37.20 12.00
N THR A 157 -18.10 -37.90 12.71
CA THR A 157 -16.73 -37.48 12.99
C THR A 157 -15.97 -37.38 11.67
N GLY A 158 -16.16 -36.26 10.98
CA GLY A 158 -15.30 -35.85 9.88
C GLY A 158 -13.91 -35.60 10.44
N SER A 159 -12.98 -36.49 10.14
CA SER A 159 -11.55 -36.24 10.28
C SER A 159 -11.26 -34.86 9.68
N ALA A 160 -10.93 -33.90 10.55
CA ALA A 160 -10.43 -32.61 10.11
C ALA A 160 -9.30 -32.86 9.11
N ALA A 161 -9.39 -32.26 7.93
CA ALA A 161 -8.22 -32.13 7.08
C ALA A 161 -7.12 -31.51 7.96
N PRO A 162 -5.87 -32.02 7.92
CA PRO A 162 -4.80 -31.40 8.69
C PRO A 162 -4.78 -29.92 8.28
N ALA A 163 -4.92 -29.03 9.28
CA ALA A 163 -4.74 -27.60 9.07
C ALA A 163 -3.46 -27.43 8.25
N ALA A 164 -3.55 -26.69 7.13
CA ALA A 164 -2.38 -26.42 6.31
C ALA A 164 -1.27 -25.94 7.26
N LYS A 165 -0.17 -26.69 7.34
CA LYS A 165 0.95 -26.29 8.20
C LYS A 165 1.36 -24.90 7.74
N GLY A 166 1.34 -23.95 8.67
CA GLY A 166 1.83 -22.59 8.44
C GLY A 166 3.27 -22.62 7.93
N PRO A 167 3.78 -21.48 7.43
CA PRO A 167 5.12 -21.42 6.87
C PRO A 167 6.17 -21.86 7.88
N THR A 168 7.22 -22.52 7.41
CA THR A 168 8.34 -22.96 8.26
C THR A 168 9.47 -21.93 8.26
N VAL A 169 10.34 -21.98 9.26
CA VAL A 169 11.58 -21.17 9.31
C VAL A 169 12.38 -21.28 8.00
N ALA A 170 12.46 -22.47 7.41
CA ALA A 170 13.15 -22.68 6.14
C ALA A 170 12.44 -21.99 4.96
N ASP A 171 11.11 -21.93 4.95
CA ASP A 171 10.35 -21.19 3.93
C ASP A 171 10.63 -19.68 4.02
N LEU A 172 10.71 -19.13 5.24
CA LEU A 172 11.05 -17.73 5.47
C LEU A 172 12.49 -17.42 5.03
N GLU A 173 13.47 -18.25 5.43
CA GLU A 173 14.87 -18.07 5.04
C GLU A 173 15.04 -18.13 3.51
N ALA A 174 14.32 -19.04 2.84
CA ALA A 174 14.30 -19.11 1.37
C ALA A 174 13.65 -17.88 0.72
N ALA A 175 12.56 -17.36 1.29
CA ALA A 175 11.90 -16.16 0.80
C ALA A 175 12.80 -14.91 0.96
N ILE A 176 13.46 -14.78 2.13
CA ILE A 176 14.42 -13.71 2.42
C ILE A 176 15.58 -13.75 1.43
N ALA A 177 16.18 -14.92 1.21
CA ALA A 177 17.30 -15.07 0.28
C ALA A 177 16.94 -14.60 -1.15
N LYS A 178 15.74 -14.95 -1.64
CA LYS A 178 15.26 -14.49 -2.95
C LYS A 178 15.05 -12.97 -3.00
N GLY A 179 14.53 -12.37 -1.92
CA GLY A 179 14.37 -10.91 -1.85
C GLY A 179 15.71 -10.17 -1.82
N VAL A 180 16.70 -10.69 -1.08
CA VAL A 180 18.07 -10.16 -1.09
C VAL A 180 18.69 -10.26 -2.49
N ASP A 181 18.52 -11.40 -3.17
CA ASP A 181 19.00 -11.56 -4.55
C ASP A 181 18.34 -10.57 -5.52
N PHE A 182 17.05 -10.30 -5.36
CA PHE A 182 16.35 -9.29 -6.13
C PHE A 182 16.93 -7.89 -5.90
N LEU A 183 17.12 -7.48 -4.63
CA LEU A 183 17.69 -6.18 -4.29
C LEU A 183 19.12 -6.05 -4.80
N GLY A 184 19.95 -7.09 -4.65
CA GLY A 184 21.32 -7.12 -5.15
C GLY A 184 21.41 -6.98 -6.68
N LYS A 185 20.48 -7.58 -7.42
CA LYS A 185 20.37 -7.39 -8.89
C LYS A 185 19.81 -6.02 -9.29
N SER A 186 19.17 -5.32 -8.37
CA SER A 186 18.59 -3.99 -8.57
C SER A 186 19.58 -2.85 -8.29
N VAL A 187 20.80 -3.17 -7.86
CA VAL A 187 21.87 -2.20 -7.67
C VAL A 187 22.30 -1.64 -9.02
N ALA A 188 22.01 -0.36 -9.23
CA ALA A 188 22.44 0.39 -10.41
C ALA A 188 23.89 0.89 -10.28
N ASP A 189 24.39 1.51 -11.35
CA ASP A 189 25.70 2.15 -11.34
C ASP A 189 25.84 3.12 -10.15
N GLY A 190 26.97 3.03 -9.46
CA GLY A 190 27.24 3.83 -8.25
C GLY A 190 26.64 3.29 -6.95
N GLY A 191 25.88 2.18 -6.96
CA GLY A 191 25.38 1.55 -5.73
C GLY A 191 23.94 1.92 -5.34
N LEU A 192 23.26 2.71 -6.17
CA LEU A 192 21.87 3.15 -5.95
C LEU A 192 20.87 2.02 -6.18
N ILE A 193 19.88 1.90 -5.30
CA ILE A 193 18.74 1.00 -5.45
C ILE A 193 17.46 1.84 -5.44
N GLY A 194 16.58 1.63 -6.42
CA GLY A 194 15.28 2.30 -6.50
C GLY A 194 15.34 3.79 -6.88
N GLY A 195 16.50 4.30 -7.28
CA GLY A 195 16.68 5.65 -7.82
C GLY A 195 16.78 6.78 -6.79
N HIS A 196 16.78 6.48 -5.49
CA HIS A 196 16.90 7.46 -4.42
C HIS A 196 17.79 6.96 -3.26
N PRO A 197 18.57 7.82 -2.59
CA PRO A 197 19.35 7.41 -1.41
C PRO A 197 18.51 6.81 -0.29
N GLY A 198 17.29 7.31 -0.07
CA GLY A 198 16.37 6.76 0.94
C GLY A 198 15.90 5.33 0.63
N SER A 199 15.59 5.01 -0.63
CA SER A 199 15.27 3.62 -1.03
C SER A 199 16.51 2.72 -0.95
N THR A 200 17.68 3.28 -1.25
CA THR A 200 18.97 2.59 -1.11
C THR A 200 19.28 2.24 0.34
N ALA A 201 19.09 3.20 1.26
CA ALA A 201 19.27 2.98 2.70
C ALA A 201 18.33 1.91 3.24
N MET A 202 17.05 1.93 2.82
CA MET A 202 16.08 0.91 3.23
C MET A 202 16.47 -0.49 2.74
N ALA A 203 16.89 -0.60 1.47
CA ALA A 203 17.34 -1.86 0.90
C ALA A 203 18.62 -2.36 1.56
N ALA A 204 19.57 -1.47 1.86
CA ALA A 204 20.80 -1.81 2.56
C ALA A 204 20.52 -2.28 3.99
N LEU A 205 19.63 -1.62 4.73
CA LEU A 205 19.18 -2.05 6.06
C LEU A 205 18.57 -3.46 6.00
N ALA A 206 17.65 -3.69 5.07
CA ALA A 206 17.00 -5.00 4.90
C ALA A 206 17.98 -6.12 4.52
N MET A 207 18.93 -5.85 3.61
CA MET A 207 19.96 -6.82 3.24
C MET A 207 20.92 -7.09 4.39
N ALA A 208 21.31 -6.08 5.18
CA ALA A 208 22.21 -6.24 6.31
C ALA A 208 21.63 -7.09 7.44
N GLY A 209 20.30 -7.12 7.61
CA GLY A 209 19.62 -7.98 8.58
C GLY A 209 19.34 -9.41 8.08
N ALA A 210 19.52 -9.67 6.79
CA ALA A 210 19.22 -10.98 6.24
C ALA A 210 20.23 -12.06 6.70
N PRO A 211 19.76 -13.30 6.98
CA PRO A 211 20.65 -14.39 7.40
C PRO A 211 21.80 -14.65 6.43
N GLY A 212 23.02 -14.64 6.96
CA GLY A 212 24.24 -14.94 6.20
C GLY A 212 24.76 -13.81 5.32
N VAL A 213 24.13 -12.63 5.33
CA VAL A 213 24.66 -11.43 4.66
C VAL A 213 25.64 -10.73 5.59
N THR A 214 26.80 -10.32 5.05
CA THR A 214 27.82 -9.56 5.78
C THR A 214 28.03 -8.22 5.11
N ALA A 215 28.70 -7.27 5.78
CA ALA A 215 29.00 -5.95 5.20
C ALA A 215 29.83 -6.02 3.89
N ASP A 216 30.60 -7.08 3.69
CA ASP A 216 31.41 -7.31 2.49
C ASP A 216 30.66 -8.05 1.37
N ASP A 217 29.37 -8.37 1.56
CA ASP A 217 28.56 -9.02 0.53
C ASP A 217 28.51 -8.12 -0.72
N PRO A 218 28.87 -8.63 -1.91
CA PRO A 218 28.94 -7.83 -3.13
C PRO A 218 27.58 -7.24 -3.54
N ARG A 219 26.47 -7.77 -3.03
CA ARG A 219 25.11 -7.26 -3.26
C ARG A 219 24.79 -6.05 -2.37
N LEU A 220 25.45 -5.91 -1.22
CA LEU A 220 25.19 -4.89 -0.20
C LEU A 220 26.26 -3.79 -0.18
N LYS A 221 27.53 -4.18 -0.23
CA LYS A 221 28.67 -3.27 -0.04
C LYS A 221 28.62 -2.00 -0.92
N PRO A 222 28.28 -2.06 -2.23
CA PRO A 222 28.20 -0.86 -3.06
C PRO A 222 27.20 0.17 -2.54
N SER A 223 26.07 -0.27 -1.99
CA SER A 223 25.05 0.61 -1.42
C SER A 223 25.51 1.23 -0.11
N LEU A 224 26.20 0.47 0.76
CA LEU A 224 26.81 1.02 1.99
C LEU A 224 27.87 2.09 1.66
N ASP A 225 28.74 1.81 0.69
CA ASP A 225 29.79 2.74 0.25
C ASP A 225 29.18 4.04 -0.33
N LEU A 226 28.12 3.93 -1.12
CA LEU A 226 27.38 5.09 -1.64
C LEU A 226 26.83 5.95 -0.50
N LEU A 227 26.14 5.34 0.46
CA LEU A 227 25.53 6.07 1.57
C LEU A 227 26.60 6.76 2.43
N ALA A 228 27.73 6.08 2.68
CA ALA A 228 28.84 6.68 3.42
C ALA A 228 29.42 7.91 2.68
N GLY A 229 29.45 7.87 1.34
CA GLY A 229 29.87 8.99 0.50
C GLY A 229 28.92 10.20 0.51
N LEU A 230 27.68 10.05 1.01
CA LEU A 230 26.71 11.14 1.13
C LEU A 230 26.81 11.89 2.48
N ALA A 231 27.66 11.43 3.39
CA ALA A 231 27.82 12.06 4.70
C ALA A 231 28.33 13.51 4.60
N LYS A 232 27.76 14.39 5.41
CA LYS A 232 28.09 15.83 5.47
C LYS A 232 28.78 16.17 6.81
N PRO A 233 29.48 17.32 6.90
CA PRO A 233 30.13 17.75 8.14
C PRO A 233 29.19 17.93 9.34
N ASP A 234 27.92 18.24 9.11
CA ASP A 234 26.90 18.41 10.16
C ASP A 234 26.32 17.07 10.68
N GLY A 235 26.77 15.94 10.12
CA GLY A 235 26.33 14.60 10.48
C GLY A 235 25.14 14.08 9.66
N SER A 236 24.54 14.89 8.79
CA SER A 236 23.52 14.39 7.85
C SER A 236 24.13 13.44 6.82
N ILE A 237 23.34 12.47 6.38
CA ILE A 237 23.64 11.59 5.25
C ILE A 237 22.52 11.79 4.23
N VAL A 238 22.79 12.63 3.22
CA VAL A 238 21.79 13.03 2.25
C VAL A 238 22.46 13.54 0.98
N ASP A 239 21.83 13.33 -0.16
CA ASP A 239 22.20 14.05 -1.38
C ASP A 239 21.47 15.41 -1.43
N LYS A 240 20.14 15.36 -1.57
CA LYS A 240 19.30 16.55 -1.72
C LYS A 240 18.06 16.54 -0.83
N ASP A 241 17.16 15.57 -1.02
CA ASP A 241 15.83 15.58 -0.42
C ASP A 241 15.75 14.66 0.83
N TYR A 242 14.84 14.99 1.74
CA TYR A 242 14.49 14.18 2.93
C TYR A 242 15.67 13.87 3.89
N PRO A 243 16.43 14.88 4.35
CA PRO A 243 17.66 14.65 5.09
C PRO A 243 17.48 13.86 6.38
N VAL A 244 16.39 14.06 7.14
CA VAL A 244 16.14 13.28 8.37
C VAL A 244 15.88 11.82 8.03
N TYR A 245 15.02 11.56 7.05
CA TYR A 245 14.65 10.21 6.61
C TYR A 245 15.86 9.42 6.12
N VAL A 246 16.64 10.00 5.19
CA VAL A 246 17.81 9.33 4.62
C VAL A 246 18.88 9.12 5.69
N THR A 247 19.11 10.11 6.56
CA THR A 247 20.09 9.99 7.65
C THR A 247 19.73 8.89 8.63
N ALA A 248 18.48 8.83 9.09
CA ALA A 248 18.03 7.84 10.07
C ALA A 248 18.17 6.40 9.54
N ILE A 249 17.71 6.16 8.32
CA ILE A 249 17.76 4.80 7.73
C ILE A 249 19.19 4.41 7.35
N SER A 250 20.03 5.37 6.92
CA SER A 250 21.46 5.10 6.67
C SER A 250 22.19 4.73 7.95
N ALA A 251 21.93 5.45 9.05
CA ALA A 251 22.48 5.11 10.36
C ALA A 251 22.06 3.71 10.80
N LEU A 252 20.79 3.34 10.61
CA LEU A 252 20.30 2.00 10.90
C LEU A 252 20.99 0.94 10.04
N ALA A 253 21.15 1.18 8.73
CA ALA A 253 21.85 0.26 7.84
C ALA A 253 23.30 0.04 8.30
N PHE A 254 23.99 1.10 8.71
CA PHE A 254 25.36 1.01 9.24
C PHE A 254 25.42 0.28 10.59
N GLN A 255 24.46 0.53 11.48
CA GLN A 255 24.34 -0.19 12.76
C GLN A 255 24.14 -1.69 12.54
N GLN A 256 23.21 -2.06 11.65
CA GLN A 256 22.91 -3.45 11.32
C GLN A 256 24.11 -4.15 10.68
N ALA A 257 24.77 -3.49 9.72
CA ALA A 257 25.97 -4.00 9.06
C ALA A 257 27.25 -3.90 9.93
N LYS A 258 27.18 -3.22 11.08
CA LYS A 258 28.30 -2.99 12.02
C LYS A 258 29.51 -2.31 11.36
N VAL A 259 29.23 -1.27 10.56
CA VAL A 259 30.24 -0.46 9.86
C VAL A 259 30.09 1.02 10.20
N HIS A 260 31.11 1.82 9.85
CA HIS A 260 31.08 3.28 9.98
C HIS A 260 30.64 3.84 11.36
N PRO A 261 31.20 3.39 12.49
CA PRO A 261 30.82 3.86 13.82
C PRO A 261 30.87 5.39 13.96
N ASP A 262 31.87 6.05 13.37
CA ASP A 262 31.99 7.52 13.39
C ASP A 262 30.85 8.23 12.64
N LEU A 263 30.32 7.62 11.57
CA LEU A 263 29.17 8.17 10.84
C LEU A 263 27.88 7.93 11.61
N ILE A 264 27.75 6.78 12.29
CA ILE A 264 26.60 6.49 13.15
C ILE A 264 26.51 7.53 14.28
N GLU A 265 27.60 7.80 14.98
CA GLU A 265 27.61 8.77 16.10
C GLU A 265 27.23 10.18 15.62
N LYS A 266 27.79 10.63 14.48
CA LYS A 266 27.45 11.93 13.89
C LYS A 266 26.00 12.01 13.42
N ALA A 267 25.49 10.96 12.78
CA ALA A 267 24.10 10.87 12.34
C ALA A 267 23.14 10.91 13.54
N GLN A 268 23.44 10.20 14.62
CA GLN A 268 22.66 10.27 15.87
C GLN A 268 22.64 11.69 16.45
N GLY A 269 23.79 12.37 16.50
CA GLY A 269 23.87 13.77 16.92
C GLY A 269 23.04 14.70 16.04
N TYR A 270 23.09 14.51 14.71
CA TYR A 270 22.27 15.26 13.77
C TYR A 270 20.76 15.05 14.03
N LEU A 271 20.31 13.80 14.15
CA LEU A 271 18.90 13.46 14.37
C LEU A 271 18.37 14.05 15.68
N ALA A 272 19.13 13.94 16.77
CA ALA A 272 18.79 14.56 18.05
C ALA A 272 18.69 16.09 17.94
N GLY A 273 19.60 16.71 17.19
CA GLY A 273 19.59 18.15 16.93
C GLY A 273 18.45 18.63 16.03
N LYS A 274 17.78 17.74 15.29
CA LYS A 274 16.60 18.05 14.47
C LYS A 274 15.28 17.94 15.21
N GLN A 275 15.29 17.42 16.44
CA GLN A 275 14.08 17.33 17.25
C GLN A 275 13.58 18.73 17.60
N PHE A 276 12.29 18.97 17.38
CA PHE A 276 11.65 20.20 17.80
C PHE A 276 11.73 20.35 19.32
N GLY A 277 12.26 21.46 19.80
CA GLY A 277 12.36 21.75 21.22
C GLY A 277 12.89 23.15 21.49
N GLU A 278 13.27 23.41 22.73
CA GLU A 278 13.72 24.72 23.19
C GLU A 278 14.96 25.18 22.42
N ALA A 279 15.87 24.25 22.10
CA ALA A 279 17.07 24.52 21.31
C ALA A 279 16.76 24.96 19.87
N THR A 280 15.60 24.57 19.33
CA THR A 280 15.11 25.00 18.00
C THR A 280 14.08 26.13 18.11
N GLY A 281 13.85 26.68 19.31
CA GLY A 281 12.87 27.74 19.55
C GLY A 281 11.41 27.30 19.59
N THR A 282 11.14 25.99 19.71
CA THR A 282 9.78 25.44 19.76
C THR A 282 9.24 25.47 21.20
N ASP A 283 8.05 26.04 21.40
CA ASP A 283 7.36 26.06 22.69
C ASP A 283 6.98 24.63 23.11
N PRO A 284 7.17 24.22 24.38
CA PRO A 284 6.71 22.93 24.90
C PRO A 284 5.22 22.61 24.68
N LYS A 285 4.36 23.62 24.47
CA LYS A 285 2.94 23.46 24.16
C LYS A 285 2.65 23.27 22.66
N ASP A 286 3.63 23.54 21.79
CA ASP A 286 3.49 23.38 20.36
C ASP A 286 3.24 21.90 20.01
N LYS A 287 2.32 21.65 19.08
CA LYS A 287 1.96 20.29 18.66
C LYS A 287 3.18 19.48 18.19
N ASN A 288 4.18 20.14 17.58
CA ASN A 288 5.36 19.51 16.99
C ASN A 288 6.48 19.24 18.02
N TYR A 289 6.41 19.81 19.22
CA TYR A 289 7.45 19.68 20.24
C TYR A 289 7.77 18.20 20.54
N GLY A 290 9.06 17.88 20.45
CA GLY A 290 9.62 16.54 20.65
C GLY A 290 9.59 15.63 19.42
N GLY A 291 8.95 16.02 18.34
CA GLY A 291 8.94 15.26 17.09
C GLY A 291 10.12 15.60 16.18
N VAL A 292 10.19 14.90 15.05
CA VAL A 292 11.00 15.25 13.88
C VAL A 292 10.16 15.11 12.63
N GLY A 293 10.39 15.97 11.63
CA GLY A 293 9.80 15.85 10.30
C GLY A 293 10.84 15.41 9.26
N TYR A 294 10.55 15.63 7.98
CA TYR A 294 11.50 15.33 6.90
C TYR A 294 12.75 16.22 6.90
N GLY A 295 12.67 17.42 7.51
CA GLY A 295 13.78 18.39 7.57
C GLY A 295 14.13 19.05 6.24
N ALA A 296 13.20 19.01 5.26
CA ALA A 296 13.40 19.55 3.91
C ALA A 296 13.13 21.05 3.79
N ASP A 297 12.22 21.61 4.59
CA ASP A 297 11.91 23.04 4.60
C ASP A 297 12.08 23.61 6.02
N PRO A 298 12.96 24.60 6.24
CA PRO A 298 13.04 25.34 7.49
C PRO A 298 11.75 26.09 7.87
N ASN A 299 10.84 26.28 6.92
CA ASN A 299 9.60 27.06 7.06
C ASN A 299 8.33 26.21 7.12
N GLU A 300 8.40 24.89 6.89
CA GLU A 300 7.27 23.96 7.01
C GLU A 300 7.63 22.83 7.99
N PRO A 301 7.51 23.09 9.31
CA PRO A 301 8.13 22.32 10.38
C PRO A 301 7.21 21.22 10.95
N ASP A 302 6.36 20.59 10.14
CA ASP A 302 5.47 19.57 10.70
C ASP A 302 6.27 18.32 11.05
N ALA A 303 6.20 17.97 12.34
CA ALA A 303 6.77 16.75 12.85
C ALA A 303 5.82 15.60 12.61
N ASP A 304 6.33 14.45 12.19
CA ASP A 304 5.50 13.29 11.88
C ASP A 304 6.02 12.01 12.52
N LEU A 305 5.09 11.11 12.84
CA LEU A 305 5.41 9.85 13.48
C LEU A 305 6.18 8.89 12.56
N SER A 306 6.08 9.06 11.23
CA SER A 306 6.81 8.25 10.27
C SER A 306 8.32 8.51 10.30
N ASN A 307 8.75 9.75 10.43
CA ASN A 307 10.16 10.09 10.59
C ASN A 307 10.62 9.89 12.03
N MET A 308 9.75 10.20 13.00
CA MET A 308 10.08 10.02 14.42
C MET A 308 10.41 8.58 14.77
N HIS A 309 9.69 7.57 14.23
CA HIS A 309 10.00 6.19 14.58
C HIS A 309 11.38 5.74 14.07
N PHE A 310 11.79 6.16 12.86
CA PHE A 310 13.13 5.85 12.33
C PHE A 310 14.22 6.57 13.13
N ALA A 311 13.98 7.83 13.51
CA ALA A 311 14.90 8.56 14.38
C ALA A 311 15.06 7.87 15.74
N LEU A 312 13.95 7.42 16.36
CA LEU A 312 14.00 6.67 17.61
C LEU A 312 14.76 5.34 17.47
N ASP A 313 14.51 4.59 16.39
CA ASP A 313 15.27 3.36 16.10
C ASP A 313 16.77 3.64 16.06
N ALA A 314 17.20 4.69 15.35
CA ALA A 314 18.61 5.05 15.24
C ALA A 314 19.20 5.51 16.59
N LEU A 315 18.39 6.14 17.44
CA LEU A 315 18.81 6.76 18.70
C LEU A 315 18.77 5.83 19.92
N LYS A 316 18.02 4.71 19.88
CA LYS A 316 17.77 3.84 21.04
C LYS A 316 19.05 3.36 21.74
N ASP A 317 20.09 3.04 20.96
CA ASP A 317 21.38 2.56 21.44
C ASP A 317 22.48 3.64 21.39
N SER A 318 22.11 4.91 21.15
CA SER A 318 23.09 6.00 21.07
C SER A 318 23.76 6.27 22.42
N THR A 319 24.99 6.81 22.37
CA THR A 319 25.75 7.24 23.56
C THR A 319 25.66 8.74 23.80
N LEU A 320 24.66 9.42 23.22
CA LEU A 320 24.44 10.84 23.41
C LEU A 320 24.26 11.16 24.90
N LYS A 321 24.91 12.22 25.38
CA LYS A 321 24.86 12.62 26.79
C LYS A 321 23.47 13.05 27.22
N ASP A 322 22.73 13.70 26.33
CA ASP A 322 21.38 14.20 26.49
C ASP A 322 20.31 13.23 25.94
N ARG A 323 20.67 11.95 25.74
CA ARG A 323 19.72 10.92 25.28
C ARG A 323 18.45 10.85 26.15
N PRO A 324 18.53 10.86 27.49
CA PRO A 324 17.32 10.84 28.33
C PRO A 324 16.36 11.99 28.01
N GLU A 325 16.87 13.20 27.79
CA GLU A 325 16.11 14.39 27.46
C GLU A 325 15.53 14.33 26.05
N VAL A 326 16.28 13.80 25.08
CA VAL A 326 15.80 13.53 23.71
C VAL A 326 14.63 12.53 23.73
N LEU A 327 14.76 11.44 24.49
CA LEU A 327 13.70 10.43 24.61
C LEU A 327 12.48 10.96 25.37
N ALA A 328 12.67 11.78 26.41
CA ALA A 328 11.56 12.40 27.13
C ALA A 328 10.74 13.34 26.24
N ARG A 329 11.41 14.15 25.40
CA ARG A 329 10.73 14.99 24.40
C ARG A 329 10.00 14.13 23.36
N ALA A 330 10.63 13.07 22.86
CA ALA A 330 10.00 12.16 21.91
C ALA A 330 8.74 11.51 22.50
N GLN A 331 8.76 11.11 23.78
CA GLN A 331 7.58 10.59 24.46
C GLN A 331 6.43 11.60 24.43
N LYS A 332 6.71 12.88 24.64
CA LYS A 332 5.68 13.93 24.60
C LYS A 332 5.06 14.05 23.21
N PHE A 333 5.86 13.94 22.15
CA PHE A 333 5.35 13.91 20.78
C PHE A 333 4.51 12.66 20.50
N LEU A 334 4.93 11.49 20.98
CA LEU A 334 4.16 10.25 20.87
C LEU A 334 2.79 10.36 21.55
N GLU A 335 2.74 10.92 22.76
CA GLU A 335 1.48 11.23 23.45
C GLU A 335 0.58 12.13 22.60
N ARG A 336 1.17 13.14 21.96
CA ARG A 336 0.45 14.06 21.08
C ARG A 336 0.01 13.44 19.77
N CYS A 337 0.55 12.31 19.34
CA CYS A 337 0.08 11.56 18.16
C CYS A 337 -0.97 10.50 18.52
N GLN A 338 -1.17 10.18 19.79
CA GLN A 338 -2.10 9.13 20.21
C GLN A 338 -3.52 9.68 20.42
N ASN A 339 -4.52 8.95 19.94
CA ASN A 339 -5.93 9.13 20.31
C ASN A 339 -6.18 8.59 21.73
N ARG A 340 -5.67 9.33 22.72
CA ARG A 340 -5.84 9.06 24.15
C ARG A 340 -5.83 10.36 24.96
N SER A 341 -6.99 10.96 25.18
CA SER A 341 -7.19 12.25 25.86
C SER A 341 -6.60 12.34 27.27
N GLU A 342 -6.41 11.21 27.97
CA GLU A 342 -5.80 11.19 29.31
C GLU A 342 -4.30 11.53 29.29
N SER A 343 -3.61 11.38 28.15
CA SER A 343 -2.19 11.72 27.97
C SER A 343 -1.93 12.73 26.85
N ASN A 344 -2.85 12.86 25.90
CA ASN A 344 -2.75 13.82 24.82
C ASN A 344 -3.36 15.17 25.23
N ASP A 345 -2.55 16.22 25.25
CA ASP A 345 -2.96 17.57 25.64
C ASP A 345 -3.54 18.41 24.48
N GLN A 346 -3.67 17.82 23.30
CA GLN A 346 -4.20 18.49 22.12
C GLN A 346 -5.73 18.33 22.02
N PRO A 347 -6.47 19.39 21.63
CA PRO A 347 -7.94 19.40 21.68
C PRO A 347 -8.63 18.44 20.70
N TRP A 348 -7.89 17.89 19.74
CA TRP A 348 -8.42 16.98 18.72
C TRP A 348 -8.47 15.52 19.21
N ALA A 349 -7.74 15.19 20.29
CA ALA A 349 -7.54 13.83 20.73
C ALA A 349 -8.86 13.14 21.09
N THR A 350 -9.06 11.94 20.55
CA THR A 350 -10.15 11.04 20.95
C THR A 350 -9.61 9.93 21.85
N ASN A 351 -10.29 8.79 21.98
CA ASN A 351 -9.97 7.71 22.93
C ASN A 351 -10.06 6.30 22.30
N ASP A 352 -9.74 6.16 21.02
CA ASP A 352 -9.66 4.83 20.38
C ASP A 352 -8.33 4.10 20.66
N GLY A 353 -7.37 4.76 21.32
CA GLY A 353 -6.07 4.21 21.71
C GLY A 353 -5.02 4.15 20.59
N GLY A 354 -5.43 4.28 19.33
CA GLY A 354 -4.56 4.26 18.17
C GLY A 354 -3.83 5.58 17.93
N PHE A 355 -3.11 5.68 16.81
CA PHE A 355 -2.29 6.85 16.48
C PHE A 355 -2.59 7.44 15.11
N VAL A 356 -2.41 8.75 15.02
CA VAL A 356 -2.42 9.53 13.77
C VAL A 356 -0.99 9.77 13.24
N TYR A 357 -0.88 10.37 12.05
CA TYR A 357 0.42 10.55 11.38
C TYR A 357 1.19 11.76 11.93
N GLU A 358 0.50 12.89 12.07
CA GLU A 358 0.97 14.12 12.71
C GLU A 358 -0.08 14.54 13.76
N PRO A 359 0.28 15.27 14.83
CA PRO A 359 -0.71 15.74 15.79
C PRO A 359 -1.86 16.52 15.12
N GLY A 360 -3.05 15.90 15.08
CA GLY A 360 -4.27 16.47 14.50
C GLY A 360 -4.54 16.09 13.05
N GLU A 361 -3.65 15.34 12.41
CA GLU A 361 -3.79 14.91 11.02
C GLU A 361 -3.46 13.43 10.82
N SER A 362 -4.39 12.73 10.17
CA SER A 362 -4.22 11.34 9.76
C SER A 362 -4.29 11.18 8.26
N LYS A 363 -3.44 10.31 7.73
CA LYS A 363 -3.54 9.86 6.33
C LYS A 363 -4.72 8.91 6.10
N ALA A 364 -5.35 8.41 7.17
CA ALA A 364 -6.64 7.69 7.13
C ALA A 364 -7.84 8.65 7.01
N GLY A 365 -7.59 9.97 7.08
CA GLY A 365 -8.60 11.02 7.01
C GLY A 365 -8.92 11.62 8.37
N GLY A 366 -8.98 12.95 8.44
CA GLY A 366 -9.26 13.69 9.67
C GLY A 366 -8.27 13.32 10.78
N THR A 367 -8.79 12.84 11.91
CA THR A 367 -8.01 12.41 13.09
C THR A 367 -8.16 10.91 13.36
N LEU A 368 -8.59 10.12 12.37
CA LEU A 368 -8.77 8.68 12.52
C LEU A 368 -7.42 7.99 12.75
N SER A 369 -7.36 7.07 13.70
CA SER A 369 -6.19 6.23 13.91
C SER A 369 -5.94 5.30 12.71
N SER A 370 -4.67 4.97 12.44
CA SER A 370 -4.29 3.97 11.44
C SER A 370 -3.44 2.85 12.06
N GLY A 371 -3.49 1.66 11.48
CA GLY A 371 -2.70 0.53 11.96
C GLY A 371 -1.19 0.80 11.92
N SER A 372 -0.70 1.35 10.79
CA SER A 372 0.73 1.67 10.63
C SER A 372 1.24 2.63 11.72
N MET A 373 0.56 3.75 11.95
CA MET A 373 0.96 4.71 12.98
C MET A 373 0.79 4.15 14.39
N THR A 374 -0.20 3.28 14.62
CA THR A 374 -0.40 2.66 15.93
C THR A 374 0.77 1.74 16.28
N TYR A 375 1.23 0.91 15.35
CA TYR A 375 2.42 0.09 15.58
C TYR A 375 3.71 0.92 15.70
N ALA A 376 3.85 2.01 14.94
CA ALA A 376 4.97 2.96 15.15
C ALA A 376 4.95 3.54 16.57
N GLY A 377 3.78 3.95 17.05
CA GLY A 377 3.57 4.51 18.40
C GLY A 377 3.89 3.53 19.52
N ILE A 378 3.44 2.27 19.40
CA ILE A 378 3.78 1.18 20.35
C ILE A 378 5.29 1.06 20.51
N ALA A 379 6.00 0.86 19.40
CA ALA A 379 7.45 0.71 19.44
C ALA A 379 8.16 1.98 19.95
N GLY A 380 7.66 3.16 19.56
CA GLY A 380 8.14 4.44 20.07
C GLY A 380 8.09 4.50 21.59
N PHE A 381 6.96 4.14 22.20
CA PHE A 381 6.82 4.13 23.65
C PHE A 381 7.76 3.13 24.33
N LEU A 382 7.93 1.94 23.76
CA LEU A 382 8.86 0.93 24.30
C LEU A 382 10.32 1.43 24.31
N TYR A 383 10.70 2.32 23.38
CA TYR A 383 12.02 2.95 23.39
C TYR A 383 12.14 4.14 24.34
N THR A 384 11.05 4.83 24.65
CA THR A 384 11.04 5.96 25.59
C THR A 384 10.74 5.52 27.02
N ALA A 385 11.17 4.32 27.41
CA ALA A 385 11.06 3.75 28.77
C ALA A 385 9.63 3.39 29.25
N ALA A 386 8.67 3.19 28.34
CA ALA A 386 7.44 2.48 28.67
C ALA A 386 7.64 0.96 28.59
N ASP A 387 6.84 0.19 29.33
CA ASP A 387 6.72 -1.26 29.14
C ASP A 387 5.34 -1.63 28.59
N ALA A 388 5.11 -2.92 28.33
CA ALA A 388 3.84 -3.41 27.80
C ALA A 388 2.62 -3.18 28.73
N LYS A 389 2.84 -2.81 30.00
CA LYS A 389 1.79 -2.50 30.99
C LYS A 389 1.50 -1.01 31.10
N ASP A 390 2.29 -0.16 30.43
CA ASP A 390 2.02 1.26 30.36
C ASP A 390 0.61 1.49 29.77
N PRO A 391 -0.26 2.29 30.43
CA PRO A 391 -1.62 2.53 29.96
C PRO A 391 -1.73 3.04 28.53
N ARG A 392 -0.69 3.72 28.01
CA ARG A 392 -0.64 4.21 26.63
C ARG A 392 -0.35 3.08 25.65
N VAL A 393 0.54 2.16 26.01
CA VAL A 393 0.84 0.95 25.22
C VAL A 393 -0.35 -0.02 25.25
N ALA A 394 -0.98 -0.20 26.42
CA ALA A 394 -2.17 -1.03 26.57
C ALA A 394 -3.33 -0.54 25.69
N ALA A 395 -3.61 0.77 25.67
CA ALA A 395 -4.64 1.35 24.81
C ALA A 395 -4.34 1.16 23.31
N ALA A 396 -3.07 1.28 22.90
CA ALA A 396 -2.66 1.01 21.54
C ALA A 396 -2.81 -0.47 21.17
N LEU A 397 -2.55 -1.38 22.12
CA LEU A 397 -2.80 -2.80 21.93
C LEU A 397 -4.29 -3.11 21.83
N ASP A 398 -5.16 -2.41 22.55
CA ASP A 398 -6.60 -2.57 22.42
C ASP A 398 -7.08 -2.12 21.02
N TYR A 399 -6.53 -1.03 20.48
CA TYR A 399 -6.75 -0.67 19.08
C TYR A 399 -6.30 -1.79 18.13
N VAL A 400 -5.10 -2.36 18.35
CA VAL A 400 -4.59 -3.47 17.53
C VAL A 400 -5.51 -4.68 17.61
N ARG A 401 -5.99 -5.07 18.79
CA ARG A 401 -6.91 -6.21 18.96
C ARG A 401 -8.24 -6.01 18.24
N ALA A 402 -8.76 -4.78 18.23
CA ALA A 402 -10.00 -4.44 17.54
C ALA A 402 -9.83 -4.31 16.01
N ASN A 403 -8.60 -4.17 15.52
CA ASN A 403 -8.30 -3.87 14.12
C ASN A 403 -7.20 -4.78 13.53
N TYR A 404 -6.98 -5.96 14.11
CA TYR A 404 -5.91 -6.85 13.69
C TYR A 404 -6.17 -7.31 12.24
N SER A 405 -5.16 -7.18 11.38
CA SER A 405 -5.28 -7.59 9.98
C SER A 405 -3.91 -7.87 9.37
N VAL A 406 -3.84 -8.89 8.52
CA VAL A 406 -2.72 -9.08 7.59
C VAL A 406 -3.16 -8.82 6.15
N ASP A 407 -4.40 -8.42 5.90
CA ASP A 407 -4.95 -8.20 4.56
C ASP A 407 -4.96 -6.74 4.14
N GLU A 408 -5.00 -5.83 5.10
CA GLU A 408 -4.97 -4.38 4.88
C GLU A 408 -4.20 -3.65 5.99
N ASN A 409 -3.86 -2.39 5.75
CA ASN A 409 -3.45 -1.44 6.77
C ASN A 409 -4.73 -0.79 7.35
N PRO A 410 -5.12 -1.06 8.61
CA PRO A 410 -6.34 -0.53 9.20
C PRO A 410 -6.47 0.99 9.04
N GLY A 411 -7.63 1.43 8.54
CA GLY A 411 -7.93 2.83 8.20
C GLY A 411 -7.35 3.31 6.86
N MET A 412 -6.48 2.53 6.23
CA MET A 412 -5.73 2.91 5.02
C MET A 412 -5.95 1.95 3.83
N GLY A 413 -6.55 0.78 4.05
CA GLY A 413 -6.71 -0.25 3.03
C GLY A 413 -5.35 -0.74 2.53
N LEU A 414 -5.13 -0.74 1.22
CA LEU A 414 -3.85 -1.16 0.63
C LEU A 414 -2.78 -0.06 0.66
N LYS A 415 -3.08 1.17 1.09
CA LYS A 415 -2.10 2.26 1.07
C LYS A 415 -1.04 2.04 2.14
N GLY A 416 0.24 2.00 1.74
CA GLY A 416 1.36 1.79 2.65
C GLY A 416 1.34 0.43 3.33
N LEU A 417 0.84 -0.61 2.65
CA LEU A 417 0.66 -1.95 3.18
C LEU A 417 1.98 -2.62 3.58
N PHE A 418 3.03 -2.50 2.77
CA PHE A 418 4.33 -3.10 3.14
C PHE A 418 4.99 -2.34 4.29
N TYR A 419 4.78 -1.04 4.35
CA TYR A 419 5.21 -0.22 5.48
C TYR A 419 4.47 -0.60 6.76
N TYR A 420 3.15 -0.83 6.68
CA TYR A 420 2.36 -1.39 7.75
C TYR A 420 2.91 -2.74 8.23
N TYR A 421 3.18 -3.68 7.31
CA TYR A 421 3.73 -5.00 7.68
C TYR A 421 5.06 -4.90 8.41
N HIS A 422 5.97 -4.03 7.96
CA HIS A 422 7.23 -3.77 8.66
C HIS A 422 6.97 -3.27 10.10
N LEU A 423 6.12 -2.25 10.26
CA LEU A 423 5.84 -1.69 11.58
C LEU A 423 5.11 -2.67 12.51
N MET A 424 4.15 -3.43 11.97
CA MET A 424 3.45 -4.51 12.68
C MET A 424 4.44 -5.53 13.22
N ALA A 425 5.27 -6.11 12.33
CA ALA A 425 6.21 -7.15 12.72
C ALA A 425 7.19 -6.64 13.78
N ARG A 426 7.75 -5.44 13.56
CA ARG A 426 8.69 -4.80 14.49
C ARG A 426 8.08 -4.55 15.87
N ALA A 427 6.89 -3.97 15.94
CA ALA A 427 6.24 -3.65 17.21
C ALA A 427 5.86 -4.91 17.99
N LEU A 428 5.31 -5.93 17.31
CA LEU A 428 4.90 -7.18 17.95
C LEU A 428 6.10 -8.02 18.42
N ASP A 429 7.19 -8.04 17.66
CA ASP A 429 8.45 -8.66 18.08
C ASP A 429 9.05 -7.97 19.31
N LEU A 430 9.02 -6.62 19.37
CA LEU A 430 9.45 -5.85 20.54
C LEU A 430 8.59 -6.12 21.78
N ILE A 431 7.28 -6.31 21.63
CA ILE A 431 6.38 -6.70 22.72
C ILE A 431 6.71 -8.12 23.22
N GLY A 432 7.22 -8.99 22.34
CA GLY A 432 7.61 -10.36 22.67
C GLY A 432 6.42 -11.31 22.86
N GLN A 433 5.20 -10.93 22.45
CA GLN A 433 4.02 -11.78 22.48
C GLN A 433 3.84 -12.45 21.12
N ARG A 434 3.81 -13.78 21.08
CA ARG A 434 3.58 -14.56 19.83
C ARG A 434 2.13 -14.55 19.37
N THR A 435 1.19 -14.47 20.31
CA THR A 435 -0.23 -14.58 20.04
C THR A 435 -0.94 -13.27 20.37
N ILE A 436 -1.76 -12.78 19.45
CA ILE A 436 -2.70 -11.68 19.67
C ILE A 436 -4.10 -12.27 19.74
N VAL A 437 -4.87 -11.92 20.77
CA VAL A 437 -6.29 -12.26 20.85
C VAL A 437 -7.08 -11.04 20.39
N ASP A 438 -7.82 -11.18 19.29
CA ASP A 438 -8.63 -10.08 18.75
C ASP A 438 -9.85 -9.76 19.64
N SER A 439 -10.61 -8.72 19.28
CA SER A 439 -11.82 -8.33 20.03
C SER A 439 -12.95 -9.35 19.99
N ASP A 440 -12.93 -10.28 19.02
CA ASP A 440 -13.91 -11.35 18.87
C ASP A 440 -13.49 -12.63 19.63
N GLY A 441 -12.29 -12.63 20.23
CA GLY A 441 -11.73 -13.73 20.99
C GLY A 441 -10.97 -14.76 20.15
N HIS A 442 -10.67 -14.47 18.88
CA HIS A 442 -9.83 -15.32 18.05
C HIS A 442 -8.36 -15.12 18.36
N GLU A 443 -7.63 -16.23 18.47
CA GLU A 443 -6.19 -16.22 18.64
C GLU A 443 -5.49 -16.15 17.29
N HIS A 444 -4.58 -15.20 17.16
CA HIS A 444 -3.74 -14.98 15.99
C HIS A 444 -2.29 -15.26 16.30
N ASP A 445 -1.69 -16.21 15.58
CA ASP A 445 -0.24 -16.31 15.50
C ASP A 445 0.24 -15.28 14.47
N TRP A 446 0.55 -14.07 14.96
CA TRP A 446 0.81 -12.93 14.08
C TRP A 446 1.98 -13.16 13.14
N ALA A 447 3.02 -13.86 13.60
CA ALA A 447 4.22 -14.04 12.81
C ALA A 447 4.02 -15.14 11.76
N ALA A 448 3.29 -16.22 12.07
CA ALA A 448 2.94 -17.23 11.08
C ALA A 448 1.96 -16.67 10.03
N GLU A 449 0.96 -15.89 10.45
CA GLU A 449 -0.02 -15.27 9.56
C GLU A 449 0.62 -14.24 8.64
N LEU A 450 1.41 -13.31 9.19
CA LEU A 450 2.09 -12.29 8.41
C LEU A 450 3.13 -12.90 7.46
N ALA A 451 3.91 -13.89 7.91
CA ALA A 451 4.84 -14.59 7.03
C ALA A 451 4.09 -15.33 5.91
N GLY A 452 2.99 -16.03 6.22
CA GLY A 452 2.17 -16.71 5.22
C GLY A 452 1.63 -15.73 4.18
N LYS A 453 1.17 -14.56 4.64
CA LYS A 453 0.76 -13.47 3.75
C LYS A 453 1.89 -13.00 2.84
N LEU A 454 3.05 -12.65 3.39
CA LEU A 454 4.20 -12.17 2.62
C LEU A 454 4.68 -13.22 1.61
N LEU A 455 4.76 -14.49 2.00
CA LEU A 455 5.14 -15.59 1.09
C LEU A 455 4.15 -15.73 -0.07
N SER A 456 2.84 -15.58 0.19
CA SER A 456 1.83 -15.64 -0.87
C SER A 456 1.92 -14.49 -1.88
N MET A 457 2.51 -13.36 -1.47
CA MET A 457 2.68 -12.15 -2.29
C MET A 457 4.03 -12.09 -3.00
N GLN A 458 4.99 -12.96 -2.68
CA GLN A 458 6.32 -12.94 -3.30
C GLN A 458 6.22 -13.33 -4.77
N LYS A 459 6.78 -12.51 -5.65
CA LYS A 459 6.82 -12.79 -7.08
C LYS A 459 7.91 -13.81 -7.42
N PRO A 460 7.85 -14.46 -8.60
CA PRO A 460 8.86 -15.44 -9.02
C PRO A 460 10.29 -14.89 -9.08
N ASP A 461 10.47 -13.59 -9.29
CA ASP A 461 11.78 -12.92 -9.31
C ASP A 461 12.33 -12.61 -7.90
N GLY A 462 11.57 -12.94 -6.85
CA GLY A 462 11.91 -12.68 -5.45
C GLY A 462 11.39 -11.36 -4.91
N SER A 463 10.80 -10.50 -5.74
CA SER A 463 10.34 -9.18 -5.33
C SER A 463 8.93 -9.18 -4.74
N TRP A 464 8.61 -8.08 -4.06
CA TRP A 464 7.25 -7.68 -3.68
C TRP A 464 6.91 -6.36 -4.34
N ALA A 465 5.61 -6.11 -4.55
CA ALA A 465 5.09 -4.80 -4.94
C ALA A 465 3.64 -4.68 -4.51
N ASN A 466 3.22 -3.47 -4.19
CA ASN A 466 1.83 -3.13 -3.91
C ASN A 466 1.09 -2.81 -5.22
N THR A 467 -0.19 -3.16 -5.27
CA THR A 467 -1.08 -2.77 -6.37
C THR A 467 -1.53 -1.31 -6.23
N ASP A 468 -1.58 -0.79 -5.00
CA ASP A 468 -1.77 0.63 -4.73
C ASP A 468 -0.43 1.38 -4.88
N GLN A 469 -0.45 2.52 -5.56
CA GLN A 469 0.76 3.29 -5.88
C GLN A 469 1.12 4.32 -4.79
N THR A 470 0.24 4.53 -3.81
CA THR A 470 0.46 5.49 -2.73
C THR A 470 1.70 5.11 -1.92
N TYR A 471 2.48 6.13 -1.51
CA TYR A 471 3.74 5.94 -0.78
C TYR A 471 4.77 5.07 -1.51
N TRP A 472 4.67 5.04 -2.86
CA TRP A 472 5.67 4.49 -3.76
C TRP A 472 5.86 2.97 -3.61
N GLU A 473 4.90 2.26 -3.03
CA GLU A 473 5.02 0.80 -2.83
C GLU A 473 4.75 -0.02 -4.09
N SER A 474 4.35 0.61 -5.18
CA SER A 474 4.43 0.01 -6.52
C SER A 474 5.87 -0.13 -7.01
N ASN A 475 6.83 0.61 -6.43
CA ASN A 475 8.26 0.42 -6.67
C ASN A 475 8.73 -0.89 -5.99
N PRO A 476 9.16 -1.90 -6.75
CA PRO A 476 9.51 -3.19 -6.19
C PRO A 476 10.69 -3.16 -5.21
N ALA A 477 11.62 -2.20 -5.34
CA ALA A 477 12.74 -2.08 -4.41
C ALA A 477 12.27 -1.67 -3.01
N ILE A 478 11.35 -0.71 -2.93
CA ILE A 478 10.80 -0.21 -1.66
C ILE A 478 9.95 -1.28 -0.98
N ALA A 479 9.04 -1.89 -1.73
CA ALA A 479 8.17 -2.95 -1.19
C ALA A 479 8.97 -4.19 -0.77
N THR A 480 9.96 -4.60 -1.56
CA THR A 480 10.83 -5.74 -1.21
C THR A 480 11.64 -5.46 0.05
N ALA A 481 12.25 -4.27 0.18
CA ALA A 481 13.00 -3.93 1.39
C ALA A 481 12.11 -3.98 2.65
N ARG A 482 10.89 -3.44 2.59
CA ARG A 482 9.93 -3.49 3.71
C ARG A 482 9.43 -4.90 4.01
N ALA A 483 9.19 -5.71 2.98
CA ALA A 483 8.82 -7.13 3.14
C ALA A 483 9.93 -7.92 3.83
N LEU A 484 11.19 -7.68 3.47
CA LEU A 484 12.34 -8.32 4.11
C LEU A 484 12.48 -7.92 5.58
N LEU A 485 12.33 -6.63 5.92
CA LEU A 485 12.33 -6.18 7.32
C LEU A 485 11.20 -6.82 8.13
N ALA A 486 10.00 -6.95 7.55
CA ALA A 486 8.91 -7.67 8.20
C ALA A 486 9.25 -9.16 8.39
N LEU A 487 9.83 -9.82 7.38
CA LEU A 487 10.22 -11.22 7.44
C LEU A 487 11.36 -11.49 8.44
N GLU A 488 12.27 -10.54 8.65
CA GLU A 488 13.31 -10.64 9.69
C GLU A 488 12.69 -10.77 11.08
N HIS A 489 11.76 -9.86 11.43
CA HIS A 489 11.04 -9.91 12.70
C HIS A 489 10.15 -11.15 12.85
N THR A 490 9.46 -11.59 11.78
CA THR A 490 8.66 -12.81 11.86
C THR A 490 9.54 -14.05 12.03
N LEU A 491 10.69 -14.10 11.37
CA LEU A 491 11.68 -15.17 11.50
C LEU A 491 12.19 -15.27 12.94
N ASP A 492 12.56 -14.15 13.55
CA ASP A 492 13.02 -14.09 14.94
C ASP A 492 11.93 -14.55 15.90
N ALA A 493 10.70 -14.06 15.72
CA ALA A 493 9.56 -14.49 16.51
C ALA A 493 9.22 -15.98 16.33
N MET A 494 9.53 -16.59 15.17
CA MET A 494 9.32 -18.03 14.90
C MET A 494 10.41 -18.93 15.48
N LYS A 495 11.58 -18.36 15.79
CA LYS A 495 12.71 -19.06 16.39
C LYS A 495 12.67 -19.09 17.93
N LYS A 496 11.96 -18.12 18.54
CA LYS A 496 11.64 -18.07 19.98
C LYS A 496 10.56 -19.10 20.31
#